data_AF-A0A7V6UWC6-F1
#
_entry.id   AF-A0A7V6UWC6-F1
#
_cell.length_a   1.000
_cell.length_b   1.000
_cell.length_c   1.000
_cell.angle_alpha   90.00
_cell.angle_beta   90.00
_cell.angle_gamma   90.00
#
_symmetry.space_group_name_H-M   'P 1'
#
loop_
_entity.id
_entity.type
_entity.pdbx_description
1 polymer ?
#
loop_
_entity_poly.entity_id
_entity_poly.type
_entity_poly.pdbx_seq_one_letter_code
_entity_poly.pdbx_strand_id
1 'polypeptide(L)'
;MISNDNKKYEIEILKNPTTVKLLAQQIKAASDAYISRKMIEKDFRDLILYYATYHGKKLFSKSGNLNTTVVNRIGKKRCELVELMLRDFQISIF
;
A
#
# COMPACT_ATOMS: atom_id res chain seq x y z
N MET A 1 -31.73 12.09 -12.44
CA MET A 1 -31.33 10.81 -11.84
C MET A 1 -30.41 10.12 -12.82
N ILE A 2 -29.12 10.07 -12.54
CA ILE A 2 -28.16 9.30 -13.34
C ILE A 2 -27.68 8.18 -12.42
N SER A 3 -28.10 6.97 -12.75
CA SER A 3 -27.71 5.74 -12.07
C SER A 3 -26.23 5.49 -12.34
N ASN A 4 -25.40 5.55 -11.31
CA ASN A 4 -24.07 4.91 -11.33
C ASN A 4 -24.20 3.55 -10.65
N ASP A 5 -24.69 2.59 -11.43
CA ASP A 5 -24.64 1.16 -11.12
C ASP A 5 -23.19 0.67 -11.21
N ASN A 6 -22.42 0.85 -10.12
CA ASN A 6 -21.18 0.12 -9.85
C ASN A 6 -20.80 0.13 -8.36
N LYS A 7 -21.79 -0.04 -7.46
CA LYS A 7 -21.51 -0.37 -6.05
C LYS A 7 -21.03 -1.82 -5.95
N LYS A 8 -19.78 -2.09 -6.29
CA LYS A 8 -19.18 -3.43 -6.15
C LYS A 8 -17.79 -3.33 -5.51
N TYR A 9 -17.79 -3.05 -4.21
CA TYR A 9 -16.62 -3.05 -3.33
C TYR A 9 -15.42 -2.25 -3.89
N GLU A 10 -15.60 -0.96 -4.14
CA GLU A 10 -14.44 -0.09 -4.29
C GLU A 10 -13.69 -0.09 -2.95
N ILE A 11 -12.50 -0.67 -2.92
CA ILE A 11 -11.58 -0.45 -1.82
C ILE A 11 -11.27 1.04 -1.89
N GLU A 12 -11.76 1.83 -0.93
CA GLU A 12 -11.51 3.27 -0.85
C GLU A 12 -10.03 3.52 -0.56
N ILE A 13 -9.20 3.37 -1.58
CA ILE A 13 -7.76 3.57 -1.52
C ILE A 13 -7.46 5.06 -1.57
N LEU A 14 -7.01 5.61 -0.45
CA LEU A 14 -6.60 7.00 -0.37
C LEU A 14 -5.17 7.17 -0.88
N LYS A 15 -4.99 7.77 -2.05
CA LYS A 15 -3.66 8.06 -2.61
C LYS A 15 -2.80 8.98 -1.74
N ASN A 16 -3.41 9.87 -0.94
CA ASN A 16 -2.67 10.82 -0.09
C ASN A 16 -2.92 10.57 1.41
N PRO A 17 -2.35 9.51 1.99
CA PRO A 17 -2.45 9.28 3.42
C PRO A 17 -1.68 10.36 4.20
N THR A 18 -2.38 11.04 5.10
CA THR A 18 -1.82 12.12 5.92
C THR A 18 -0.92 11.60 7.05
N THR A 19 -1.16 10.38 7.53
CA THR A 19 -0.40 9.76 8.64
C THR A 19 0.15 8.39 8.29
N VAL A 20 1.20 7.96 9.00
CA VAL A 20 1.77 6.59 8.88
C VAL A 20 0.72 5.53 9.21
N LYS A 21 -0.14 5.79 10.21
CA LYS A 21 -1.22 4.87 10.61
C LYS A 21 -2.24 4.69 9.48
N LEU A 22 -2.61 5.79 8.81
CA LEU A 22 -3.53 5.75 7.69
C LEU A 22 -2.89 5.03 6.49
N LEU A 23 -1.64 5.35 6.15
CA LEU A 23 -0.89 4.62 5.11
C LEU A 23 -0.90 3.11 5.37
N ALA A 24 -0.60 2.68 6.60
CA ALA A 24 -0.61 1.27 6.96
C ALA A 24 -1.99 0.61 6.79
N GLN A 25 -3.08 1.33 7.12
CA GLN A 25 -4.44 0.83 6.88
C GLN A 25 -4.74 0.65 5.39
N GLN A 26 -4.31 1.60 4.55
CA GLN A 26 -4.47 1.52 3.09
C GLN A 26 -3.69 0.34 2.50
N ILE A 27 -2.45 0.15 2.92
CA ILE A 27 -1.62 -0.99 2.51
C ILE A 27 -2.23 -2.31 2.95
N LYS A 28 -2.76 -2.37 4.18
CA LYS A 28 -3.45 -3.57 4.69
C LYS A 28 -4.67 -3.91 3.83
N ALA A 29 -5.53 -2.93 3.55
CA ALA A 29 -6.74 -3.11 2.75
C ALA A 29 -6.40 -3.54 1.32
N ALA A 30 -5.42 -2.90 0.68
CA ALA A 30 -4.95 -3.28 -0.66
C ALA A 30 -4.35 -4.70 -0.68
N SER A 31 -3.56 -5.05 0.33
CA SER A 31 -2.99 -6.40 0.47
C SER A 31 -4.09 -7.45 0.65
N ASP A 32 -5.11 -7.17 1.47
CA ASP A 32 -6.26 -8.06 1.69
C ASP A 32 -7.09 -8.24 0.41
N ALA A 33 -7.27 -7.16 -0.35
CA ALA A 33 -7.91 -7.22 -1.64
C ALA A 33 -7.13 -8.06 -2.65
N TYR A 34 -5.80 -7.90 -2.70
CA TYR A 34 -4.94 -8.71 -3.55
C TYR A 34 -5.00 -10.20 -3.16
N ILE A 35 -4.85 -10.51 -1.87
CA ILE A 35 -4.92 -11.89 -1.35
C ILE A 35 -6.29 -12.51 -1.65
N SER A 36 -7.38 -11.74 -1.57
CA SER A 36 -8.74 -12.17 -1.90
C SER A 36 -9.08 -12.11 -3.38
N ARG A 37 -8.09 -11.84 -4.26
CA ARG A 37 -8.24 -11.75 -5.72
C ARG A 37 -9.25 -10.69 -6.19
N LYS A 38 -9.49 -9.66 -5.37
CA LYS A 38 -10.33 -8.49 -5.69
C LYS A 38 -9.53 -7.34 -6.31
N MET A 39 -8.20 -7.43 -6.27
CA MET A 39 -7.26 -6.48 -6.88
C MET A 39 -6.22 -7.29 -7.66
N ILE A 40 -5.93 -6.86 -8.89
CA ILE A 40 -4.92 -7.53 -9.71
C ILE A 40 -3.51 -7.13 -9.28
N GLU A 41 -2.51 -7.97 -9.60
CA GLU A 41 -1.12 -7.76 -9.19
C GLU A 41 -0.56 -6.42 -9.67
N LYS A 42 -0.85 -6.03 -10.91
CA LYS A 42 -0.40 -4.76 -11.48
C LYS A 42 -0.87 -3.56 -10.66
N ASP A 43 -2.17 -3.48 -10.37
CA ASP A 43 -2.75 -2.36 -9.62
C ASP A 43 -2.22 -2.30 -8.19
N PHE A 44 -2.05 -3.47 -7.57
CA PHE A 44 -1.46 -3.57 -6.24
C PHE A 44 -0.01 -3.08 -6.26
N ARG A 45 0.80 -3.54 -7.21
CA ARG A 45 2.20 -3.11 -7.36
C ARG A 45 2.30 -1.61 -7.62
N ASP A 46 1.52 -1.09 -8.56
CA ASP A 46 1.49 0.34 -8.90
C ASP A 46 1.15 1.20 -7.67
N LEU A 47 0.21 0.74 -6.84
CA LEU A 47 -0.14 1.43 -5.60
C LEU A 47 1.01 1.43 -4.58
N ILE A 48 1.67 0.29 -4.38
CA ILE A 48 2.80 0.18 -3.45
C ILE A 48 3.97 1.05 -3.92
N LEU A 49 4.28 1.05 -5.22
CA LEU A 49 5.32 1.90 -5.80
C LEU A 49 4.96 3.39 -5.70
N TYR A 50 3.68 3.75 -5.89
CA TYR A 50 3.21 5.11 -5.67
C TYR A 50 3.45 5.55 -4.23
N TYR A 51 3.08 4.73 -3.24
CA TYR A 51 3.35 5.05 -1.83
C TYR A 51 4.83 5.12 -1.50
N ALA A 52 5.65 4.25 -2.09
CA ALA A 52 7.10 4.31 -1.90
C ALA A 52 7.70 5.60 -2.47
N THR A 53 7.24 6.03 -3.64
CA THR A 53 7.72 7.23 -4.34
C THR A 53 7.29 8.51 -3.62
N TYR A 54 5.99 8.65 -3.33
CA TYR A 54 5.42 9.92 -2.85
C TYR A 54 5.27 10.00 -1.33
N HIS A 55 5.23 8.85 -0.65
CA HIS A 55 5.05 8.74 0.80
C HIS A 55 6.17 7.93 1.46
N GLY A 56 7.35 7.85 0.82
CA GLY A 56 8.50 7.07 1.30
C GLY A 56 8.90 7.39 2.74
N LYS A 57 8.84 8.66 3.16
CA LYS A 57 9.10 9.09 4.56
C LYS A 57 8.15 8.47 5.59
N LYS A 58 6.96 8.02 5.16
CA LYS A 58 5.97 7.33 6.00
C LYS A 58 6.10 5.81 5.86
N LEU A 59 6.39 5.32 4.65
CA LEU A 59 6.49 3.90 4.36
C LEU A 59 7.76 3.27 4.93
N PHE A 60 8.88 3.97 4.81
CA PHE A 60 10.20 3.49 5.21
C PHE A 60 10.67 4.15 6.51
N SER A 61 11.54 3.43 7.20
CA SER A 61 12.37 3.91 8.29
C SER A 61 13.65 4.54 7.74
N LYS A 62 14.44 5.18 8.61
CA LYS A 62 15.73 5.76 8.23
C LYS A 62 16.74 4.73 7.68
N SER A 63 16.58 3.46 8.02
CA SER A 63 17.45 2.37 7.54
C SER A 63 17.00 1.78 6.20
N GLY A 64 15.97 2.35 5.56
CA GLY A 64 15.40 1.84 4.31
C GLY A 64 14.41 0.69 4.46
N ASN A 65 14.32 0.05 5.63
CA ASN A 65 13.32 -0.98 5.93
C ASN A 65 11.93 -0.37 6.13
N LEU A 66 10.86 -1.18 6.02
CA LEU A 66 9.51 -0.73 6.34
C LEU A 66 9.42 -0.12 7.76
N ASN A 67 8.65 0.95 7.88
CA ASN A 67 8.41 1.63 9.15
C ASN A 67 7.78 0.67 10.17
N THR A 68 8.26 0.70 11.42
CA THR A 68 7.78 -0.20 12.49
C THR A 68 6.26 -0.11 12.72
N THR A 69 5.67 1.08 12.57
CA THR A 69 4.22 1.27 12.68
C THR A 69 3.47 0.58 11.54
N VAL A 70 4.04 0.58 10.33
CA VAL A 70 3.48 -0.12 9.17
C VAL A 70 3.55 -1.62 9.43
N VAL A 71 4.73 -2.15 9.79
CA VAL A 71 4.95 -3.57 10.08
C VAL A 71 3.96 -4.09 11.12
N ASN A 72 3.84 -3.39 12.25
CA ASN A 72 2.95 -3.78 13.35
C ASN A 72 1.47 -3.79 12.96
N ARG A 73 1.05 -2.96 12.00
CA ARG A 73 -0.36 -2.83 11.59
C ARG A 73 -0.77 -3.79 10.49
N ILE A 74 0.12 -4.06 9.53
CA ILE A 74 -0.20 -4.92 8.39
C ILE A 74 0.09 -6.40 8.68
N GLY A 75 1.05 -6.67 9.57
CA GLY A 75 1.45 -8.02 9.97
C GLY A 75 2.35 -8.72 8.95
N LYS A 76 3.09 -9.73 9.42
CA LYS A 76 4.22 -10.35 8.71
C LYS A 76 3.91 -10.75 7.26
N LYS A 77 2.83 -11.49 7.01
CA LYS A 77 2.45 -11.96 5.67
C LYS A 77 2.24 -10.81 4.67
N ARG A 78 1.69 -9.68 5.12
CA ARG A 78 1.48 -8.51 4.26
C ARG A 78 2.76 -7.71 4.07
N CYS A 79 3.65 -7.70 5.07
CA CYS A 79 5.00 -7.13 4.89
C CYS A 79 5.76 -7.84 3.77
N GLU A 80 5.80 -9.17 3.79
CA GLU A 80 6.48 -9.97 2.77
C GLU A 80 5.92 -9.68 1.37
N LEU A 81 4.60 -9.50 1.27
CA LEU A 81 3.93 -9.13 0.02
C LEU A 81 4.33 -7.72 -0.44
N VAL A 82 4.38 -6.74 0.46
CA VAL A 82 4.80 -5.37 0.14
C VAL A 82 6.27 -5.35 -0.29
N GLU A 83 7.15 -6.06 0.41
CA GLU A 83 8.56 -6.20 0.06
C GLU A 83 8.74 -6.86 -1.32
N LEU A 84 7.90 -7.86 -1.64
CA LEU A 84 7.87 -8.47 -2.97
C LEU A 84 7.49 -7.45 -4.06
N MET A 85 6.48 -6.60 -3.83
CA MET A 85 6.07 -5.57 -4.79
C MET A 85 7.12 -4.46 -4.97
N LEU A 86 7.91 -4.22 -3.93
CA LEU A 86 9.04 -3.29 -3.91
C LEU A 86 10.34 -3.92 -4.42
N ARG A 87 10.32 -5.17 -4.89
CA ARG A 87 11.52 -5.75 -5.51
C ARG A 87 11.97 -4.88 -6.67
N ASP A 88 13.28 -4.61 -6.69
CA ASP A 88 13.95 -3.73 -7.65
C ASP A 88 13.59 -2.23 -7.52
N PHE A 89 12.80 -1.85 -6.51
CA PHE A 89 12.58 -0.44 -6.19
C PHE A 89 13.79 0.11 -5.42
N GLN A 90 14.48 1.07 -6.02
CA GLN A 90 15.53 1.83 -5.35
C GLN A 90 14.93 3.08 -4.71
N ILE A 91 15.08 3.21 -3.39
CA ILE A 91 14.71 4.44 -2.69
C ILE A 91 15.63 5.55 -3.20
N SER A 92 15.05 6.57 -3.85
CA SER A 92 15.78 7.81 -4.17
C SER A 92 15.99 8.59 -2.88
N ILE A 93 17.25 8.74 -2.44
CA ILE A 93 17.63 9.46 -1.22
C ILE A 93 18.03 10.92 -1.54
N PHE A 94 17.45 11.50 -2.59
CA PHE A 94 17.80 12.84 -3.09
C PHE A 94 16.65 13.82 -2.91
#